data_AF-A0A959C5N7-F1
#
_entry.id   AF-A0A959C5N7-F1
#
_cell.length_a   1.000
_cell.length_b   1.000
_cell.length_c   1.000
_cell.angle_alpha   90.00
_cell.angle_beta   90.00
_cell.angle_gamma   90.00
#
_symmetry.space_group_name_H-M   'P 1'
#
loop_
_entity.id
_entity.type
_entity.pdbx_description
1 polymer ?
#
loop_
_entity_poly.entity_id
_entity_poly.type
_entity_poly.pdbx_seq_one_letter_code
_entity_poly.pdbx_strand_id
1 'polypeptide(L)'
;MIHYIALGQGEARRERPVCFDHSLAYEFEKTTGKLYLKELEALLVEITAAGAAHGTDDAGEAMKHISVVRYIDFMYSALRMGARKQRLPIDFDEYDVNDWLMGDPEAVGQLTNWLFEDNYSPPQVSDDAPDPDELRKKKKPPVTIGTASTGKPA
;
A
#
# COMPACT_ATOMS: atom_id res chain seq x y z
N MET A 1 8.28 8.03 -12.15
CA MET A 1 9.73 8.37 -12.11
C MET A 1 10.53 7.07 -12.29
N ILE A 2 11.84 7.12 -12.58
CA ILE A 2 12.70 5.93 -12.47
C ILE A 2 13.61 6.16 -11.26
N HIS A 3 13.50 5.28 -10.28
CA HIS A 3 14.36 5.22 -9.10
C HIS A 3 15.47 4.18 -9.33
N TYR A 4 16.53 4.24 -8.55
CA TYR A 4 17.62 3.26 -8.57
C TYR A 4 17.86 2.75 -7.15
N ILE A 5 17.95 1.43 -7.03
CA ILE A 5 18.19 0.76 -5.76
C ILE A 5 19.26 -0.32 -5.91
N ALA A 6 20.17 -0.36 -4.94
CA ALA A 6 21.20 -1.39 -4.87
C ALA A 6 20.62 -2.72 -4.35
N LEU A 7 20.29 -3.64 -5.27
CA LEU A 7 19.73 -4.96 -4.97
C LEU A 7 20.62 -6.09 -5.49
N GLY A 8 20.58 -7.23 -4.80
CA GLY A 8 21.38 -8.42 -5.07
C GLY A 8 22.26 -8.81 -3.88
N GLN A 9 22.87 -9.99 -3.96
CA GLN A 9 23.78 -10.51 -2.94
C GLN A 9 25.19 -10.71 -3.51
N GLY A 10 26.21 -10.44 -2.70
CA GLY A 10 27.62 -10.58 -3.10
C GLY A 10 27.95 -9.82 -4.39
N GLU A 11 28.59 -10.49 -5.34
CA GLU A 11 28.99 -9.91 -6.63
C GLU A 11 27.80 -9.55 -7.56
N ALA A 12 26.59 -10.05 -7.27
CA ALA A 12 25.39 -9.72 -8.03
C ALA A 12 24.70 -8.43 -7.56
N ARG A 13 25.15 -7.83 -6.44
CA ARG A 13 24.60 -6.58 -5.92
C ARG A 13 24.99 -5.42 -6.84
N ARG A 14 23.99 -4.72 -7.36
CA ARG A 14 24.17 -3.56 -8.25
C ARG A 14 22.95 -2.65 -8.23
N GLU A 15 23.11 -1.45 -8.76
CA GLU A 15 21.99 -0.54 -9.00
C GLU A 15 21.01 -1.12 -10.02
N ARG A 16 19.75 -1.24 -9.62
CA ARG A 16 18.65 -1.71 -10.46
C ARG A 16 17.59 -0.61 -10.59
N PRO A 17 17.14 -0.30 -11.82
CA PRO A 17 16.10 0.68 -12.02
C PRO A 17 14.74 0.12 -11.58
N VAL A 18 13.96 0.96 -10.91
CA VAL A 18 12.60 0.68 -10.44
C VAL A 18 11.67 1.75 -10.95
N CYS A 19 10.46 1.38 -11.35
CA CYS A 19 9.47 2.34 -11.86
C CYS A 19 8.07 2.06 -11.33
N PHE A 20 7.49 3.04 -10.64
CA PHE A 20 6.13 3.01 -10.10
C PHE A 20 5.16 3.94 -10.84
N ASP A 21 5.42 4.27 -12.11
CA ASP A 21 4.48 5.09 -12.89
C ASP A 21 3.29 4.29 -13.42
N HIS A 22 2.39 4.96 -14.15
CA HIS A 22 1.18 4.36 -14.73
C HIS A 22 1.45 3.10 -15.60
N SER A 23 2.67 2.93 -16.12
CA SER A 23 3.04 1.72 -16.88
C SER A 23 3.17 0.48 -15.98
N LEU A 24 3.40 0.66 -14.67
CA LEU A 24 3.45 -0.43 -13.70
C LEU A 24 2.13 -1.19 -13.66
N ALA A 25 0.99 -0.48 -13.72
CA ALA A 25 -0.32 -1.12 -13.68
C ALA A 25 -0.45 -2.15 -14.81
N TYR A 26 -0.14 -1.77 -16.05
CA TYR A 26 -0.17 -2.68 -17.18
C TYR A 26 0.79 -3.88 -17.01
N GLU A 27 2.01 -3.63 -16.54
CA GLU A 27 2.98 -4.71 -16.35
C GLU A 27 2.58 -5.68 -15.25
N PHE A 28 2.06 -5.17 -14.14
CA PHE A 28 1.58 -5.98 -13.04
C PHE A 28 0.46 -6.91 -13.47
N GLU A 29 -0.57 -6.38 -14.14
CA GLU A 29 -1.71 -7.19 -14.59
C GLU A 29 -1.28 -8.22 -15.64
N LYS A 30 -0.39 -7.84 -16.56
CA LYS A 30 0.17 -8.76 -17.56
C LYS A 30 1.00 -9.88 -16.92
N THR A 31 1.73 -9.58 -15.85
CA THR A 31 2.65 -10.53 -15.20
C THR A 31 1.92 -11.48 -14.27
N THR A 32 0.92 -10.98 -13.54
CA THR A 32 0.28 -11.72 -12.45
C THR A 32 -1.12 -12.23 -12.80
N GLY A 33 -1.79 -11.65 -13.80
CA GLY A 33 -3.20 -11.86 -14.08
C GLY A 33 -4.16 -11.26 -13.04
N LYS A 34 -3.66 -10.52 -12.05
CA LYS A 34 -4.44 -9.87 -11.00
C LYS A 34 -4.73 -8.42 -11.36
N LEU A 35 -5.78 -7.83 -10.80
CA LEU A 35 -6.13 -6.42 -11.03
C LEU A 35 -5.24 -5.50 -10.18
N TYR A 36 -4.52 -4.58 -10.82
CA TYR A 36 -3.50 -3.75 -10.17
C TYR A 36 -4.08 -2.92 -9.02
N LEU A 37 -5.14 -2.14 -9.29
CA LEU A 37 -5.70 -1.22 -8.29
C LEU A 37 -6.25 -1.95 -7.06
N LYS A 38 -6.86 -3.12 -7.28
CA LYS A 38 -7.38 -3.97 -6.19
C LYS A 38 -6.27 -4.50 -5.31
N GLU A 39 -5.19 -5.02 -5.92
CA GLU A 39 -4.06 -5.53 -5.16
C GLU A 39 -3.26 -4.41 -4.50
N LEU A 40 -3.19 -3.23 -5.12
CA LEU A 40 -2.50 -2.08 -4.54
C LEU A 40 -3.24 -1.61 -3.30
N GLU A 41 -4.56 -1.41 -3.39
CA GLU A 41 -5.39 -1.07 -2.23
C GLU A 41 -5.23 -2.09 -1.09
N ALA A 42 -5.28 -3.39 -1.40
CA ALA A 42 -5.09 -4.45 -0.42
C ALA A 42 -3.70 -4.40 0.24
N LEU A 43 -2.65 -4.16 -0.53
CA LEU A 43 -1.29 -4.04 -0.01
C LEU A 43 -1.15 -2.84 0.95
N LEU A 44 -1.66 -1.67 0.56
CA LEU A 44 -1.57 -0.45 1.36
C LEU A 44 -2.38 -0.57 2.67
N VAL A 45 -3.55 -1.21 2.62
CA VAL A 45 -4.35 -1.52 3.82
C VAL A 45 -3.59 -2.45 4.75
N GLU A 46 -2.94 -3.50 4.24
CA GLU A 46 -2.14 -4.42 5.05
C GLU A 46 -0.95 -3.71 5.70
N ILE A 47 -0.21 -2.87 4.96
CA ILE A 47 0.92 -2.12 5.51
C ILE A 47 0.46 -1.17 6.63
N THR A 48 -0.63 -0.43 6.39
CA THR A 48 -1.17 0.52 7.37
C THR A 48 -1.68 -0.20 8.62
N ALA A 49 -2.38 -1.33 8.44
CA ALA A 49 -2.87 -2.14 9.55
C ALA A 49 -1.73 -2.77 10.35
N ALA A 50 -0.67 -3.22 9.68
CA ALA A 50 0.53 -3.75 10.31
C ALA A 50 1.26 -2.68 11.14
N GLY A 51 1.48 -1.49 10.57
CA GLY A 51 2.08 -0.37 11.30
C GLY A 51 1.28 0.00 12.56
N ALA A 52 -0.04 0.12 12.44
CA ALA A 52 -0.92 0.44 13.56
C ALA A 52 -0.97 -0.67 14.62
N ALA A 53 -1.01 -1.95 14.23
CA ALA A 53 -1.05 -3.07 15.17
C ALA A 53 0.26 -3.24 15.96
N HIS A 54 1.38 -2.85 15.35
CA HIS A 54 2.72 -3.04 15.93
C HIS A 54 3.33 -1.73 16.47
N GLY A 55 2.62 -0.60 16.37
CA GLY A 55 3.07 0.68 16.89
C GLY A 55 4.34 1.19 16.22
N THR A 56 4.50 0.90 14.92
CA THR A 56 5.68 1.25 14.14
C THR A 56 5.28 2.03 12.89
N ASP A 57 6.00 3.12 12.64
CA ASP A 57 5.95 3.84 11.36
C ASP A 57 7.02 3.34 10.38
N ASP A 58 7.85 2.36 10.80
CA ASP A 58 8.86 1.74 9.95
C ASP A 58 8.21 0.72 9.01
N ALA A 59 8.28 1.00 7.71
CA ALA A 59 7.74 0.13 6.68
C ALA A 59 8.41 -1.26 6.68
N GLY A 60 9.72 -1.36 6.94
CA GLY A 60 10.42 -2.65 7.01
C GLY A 60 9.92 -3.57 8.13
N GLU A 61 9.59 -3.00 9.29
CA GLU A 61 8.97 -3.74 10.40
C GLU A 61 7.52 -4.11 10.11
N ALA A 62 6.71 -3.19 9.55
CA ALA A 62 5.33 -3.47 9.16
C ALA A 62 5.24 -4.63 8.14
N MET A 63 6.21 -4.69 7.23
CA MET A 63 6.32 -5.70 6.17
C MET A 63 6.44 -7.15 6.68
N LYS A 64 6.85 -7.37 7.94
CA LYS A 64 6.88 -8.71 8.57
C LYS A 64 5.48 -9.30 8.79
N HIS A 65 4.44 -8.48 8.69
CA HIS A 65 3.07 -8.83 9.04
C HIS A 65 2.11 -8.82 7.84
N ILE A 66 2.63 -8.68 6.62
CA ILE A 66 1.81 -8.61 5.41
C ILE A 66 2.08 -9.77 4.45
N SER A 67 1.27 -9.88 3.40
CA SER A 67 1.48 -10.89 2.36
C SER A 67 2.75 -10.63 1.55
N VAL A 68 3.77 -11.48 1.77
CA VAL A 68 5.03 -11.49 1.00
C VAL A 68 4.76 -11.59 -0.50
N VAL A 69 3.90 -12.54 -0.92
CA VAL A 69 3.62 -12.78 -2.35
C VAL A 69 3.08 -11.52 -3.01
N ARG A 70 2.16 -10.81 -2.35
CA ARG A 70 1.60 -9.57 -2.91
C ARG A 70 2.69 -8.51 -3.06
N TYR A 71 3.51 -8.32 -2.04
CA TYR A 71 4.59 -7.35 -2.10
C TYR A 71 5.60 -7.67 -3.21
N ILE A 72 6.03 -8.93 -3.32
CA ILE A 72 6.97 -9.37 -4.35
C ILE A 72 6.39 -9.19 -5.76
N ASP A 73 5.10 -9.45 -5.97
CA ASP A 73 4.44 -9.22 -7.26
C ASP A 73 4.58 -7.74 -7.71
N PHE A 74 4.40 -6.79 -6.79
CA PHE A 74 4.60 -5.37 -7.07
C PHE A 74 6.07 -5.04 -7.36
N MET A 75 6.99 -5.48 -6.49
CA MET A 75 8.41 -5.15 -6.61
C MET A 75 9.04 -5.74 -7.87
N TYR A 76 8.73 -7.00 -8.18
CA TYR A 76 9.17 -7.66 -9.40
C TYR A 76 8.64 -6.92 -10.64
N SER A 77 7.35 -6.57 -10.67
CA SER A 77 6.77 -5.81 -11.79
C SER A 77 7.41 -4.42 -11.94
N ALA A 78 7.70 -3.73 -10.84
CA ALA A 78 8.34 -2.42 -10.84
C ALA A 78 9.81 -2.46 -11.32
N LEU A 79 10.57 -3.48 -10.90
CA LEU A 79 11.94 -3.73 -11.38
C LEU A 79 11.97 -4.08 -12.87
N ARG A 80 11.07 -4.95 -13.34
CA ARG A 80 10.95 -5.27 -14.77
C ARG A 80 10.60 -4.04 -15.58
N MET A 81 9.70 -3.19 -15.08
CA MET A 81 9.37 -1.95 -15.75
C MET A 81 10.53 -0.98 -15.81
N GLY A 82 11.28 -0.82 -14.72
CA GLY A 82 12.51 -0.03 -14.71
C GLY A 82 13.51 -0.54 -15.75
N ALA A 83 13.78 -1.84 -15.78
CA ALA A 83 14.70 -2.45 -16.73
C ALA A 83 14.25 -2.24 -18.19
N ARG A 84 12.95 -2.43 -18.48
CA ARG A 84 12.39 -2.21 -19.83
C ARG A 84 12.50 -0.76 -20.28
N LYS A 85 12.17 0.20 -19.42
CA LYS A 85 12.28 1.63 -19.76
C LYS A 85 13.72 2.04 -20.03
N GLN A 86 14.67 1.42 -19.33
CA GLN A 86 16.10 1.63 -19.53
C GLN A 86 16.73 0.73 -20.62
N ARG A 87 15.93 -0.13 -21.28
CA ARG A 87 16.39 -1.10 -22.29
C ARG A 87 17.51 -2.01 -21.78
N LEU A 88 17.45 -2.36 -20.49
CA LEU A 88 18.38 -3.30 -19.86
C LEU A 88 17.83 -4.73 -19.96
N PRO A 89 18.72 -5.75 -20.03
CA PRO A 89 18.28 -7.14 -19.91
C PRO A 89 17.66 -7.38 -18.53
N ILE A 90 16.56 -8.12 -18.51
CA ILE A 90 15.98 -8.66 -17.28
C ILE A 90 16.69 -9.99 -17.03
N ASP A 91 17.57 -10.01 -16.05
CA ASP A 91 18.39 -11.15 -15.65
C ASP A 91 18.02 -11.69 -14.27
N PHE A 92 16.75 -11.52 -13.90
CA PHE A 92 16.21 -11.90 -12.60
C PHE A 92 14.76 -12.35 -12.74
N ASP A 93 14.33 -13.16 -11.78
CA ASP A 93 12.95 -13.60 -11.63
C ASP A 93 12.33 -13.15 -10.28
N GLU A 94 11.10 -13.59 -10.01
CA GLU A 94 10.40 -13.28 -8.77
C GLU A 94 11.06 -13.89 -7.52
N TYR A 95 11.78 -15.02 -7.65
CA TYR A 95 12.47 -15.66 -6.54
C TYR A 95 13.75 -14.88 -6.19
N ASP A 96 14.48 -14.40 -7.21
CA ASP A 96 15.61 -13.50 -7.00
C ASP A 96 15.18 -12.25 -6.22
N VAL A 97 14.08 -11.62 -6.63
CA VAL A 97 13.55 -10.43 -5.95
C VAL A 97 13.13 -10.75 -4.51
N ASN A 98 12.47 -11.89 -4.28
CA ASN A 98 12.15 -12.35 -2.93
C ASN A 98 13.42 -12.47 -2.07
N ASP A 99 14.43 -13.17 -2.57
CA ASP A 99 15.66 -13.44 -1.81
C ASP A 99 16.45 -12.15 -1.51
N TRP A 100 16.46 -11.20 -2.43
CA TRP A 100 17.09 -9.90 -2.20
C TRP A 100 16.37 -9.11 -1.12
N LEU A 101 15.04 -9.05 -1.17
CA LEU A 101 14.25 -8.23 -0.24
C LEU A 101 14.13 -8.86 1.15
N MET A 102 14.12 -10.20 1.25
CA MET A 102 14.16 -10.89 2.55
C MET A 102 15.50 -10.69 3.26
N GLY A 103 16.58 -10.42 2.51
CA GLY A 103 17.91 -10.14 3.04
C GLY A 103 18.21 -8.66 3.27
N ASP A 104 17.33 -7.74 2.87
CA ASP A 104 17.60 -6.30 2.89
C ASP A 104 16.37 -5.48 3.34
N PRO A 105 16.12 -5.38 4.67
CA PRO A 105 15.01 -4.60 5.22
C PRO A 105 15.07 -3.11 4.87
N GLU A 106 16.27 -2.56 4.67
CA GLU A 106 16.45 -1.16 4.27
C GLU A 106 15.92 -0.94 2.85
N ALA A 107 16.24 -1.84 1.92
CA ALA A 107 15.70 -1.80 0.57
C ALA A 107 14.18 -1.96 0.56
N VAL A 108 13.62 -2.80 1.44
CA VAL A 108 12.17 -2.94 1.61
C VAL A 108 11.52 -1.62 2.03
N GLY A 109 12.09 -0.94 3.05
CA GLY A 109 11.58 0.35 3.51
C GLY A 109 11.63 1.41 2.40
N GLN A 110 12.75 1.48 1.68
CA GLN A 110 12.93 2.44 0.58
C GLN A 110 11.93 2.22 -0.57
N LEU A 111 11.78 0.98 -1.03
CA LEU A 111 10.83 0.63 -2.09
C LEU A 111 9.39 0.90 -1.69
N THR A 112 9.04 0.60 -0.44
CA THR A 112 7.70 0.87 0.09
C THR A 112 7.42 2.36 0.08
N ASN A 113 8.37 3.19 0.54
CA ASN A 113 8.22 4.64 0.51
C ASN A 113 8.00 5.17 -0.91
N TRP A 114 8.79 4.73 -1.90
CA TRP A 114 8.59 5.13 -3.29
C TRP A 114 7.25 4.66 -3.87
N LEU A 115 6.79 3.46 -3.50
CA LEU A 115 5.47 2.98 -3.89
C LEU A 115 4.38 3.92 -3.37
N PHE A 116 4.46 4.34 -2.10
CA PHE A 116 3.53 5.32 -1.52
C PHE A 116 3.63 6.68 -2.21
N GLU A 117 4.82 7.25 -2.37
CA GLU A 117 5.01 8.57 -2.98
C GLU A 117 4.46 8.64 -4.41
N ASP A 118 4.68 7.60 -5.22
CA ASP A 118 4.27 7.58 -6.62
C ASP A 118 2.78 7.21 -6.82
N ASN A 119 2.12 6.59 -5.84
CA ASN A 119 0.73 6.12 -5.95
C ASN A 119 -0.27 6.79 -5.00
N TYR A 120 0.23 7.49 -3.98
CA TYR A 120 -0.57 8.10 -2.95
C TYR A 120 -0.18 9.57 -2.80
N SER A 121 -1.06 10.47 -3.25
CA SER A 121 -1.11 11.80 -2.64
C SER A 121 -1.94 11.63 -1.37
N PRO A 122 -1.37 11.74 -0.16
CA PRO A 122 -2.21 11.78 1.02
C PRO A 122 -3.24 12.89 0.83
N PRO A 123 -4.52 12.67 1.19
CA PRO A 123 -5.42 13.79 1.35
C PRO A 123 -4.71 14.76 2.27
N GLN A 124 -4.39 15.95 1.76
CA GLN A 124 -3.91 17.01 2.64
C GLN A 124 -4.97 17.11 3.72
N VAL A 125 -4.58 16.82 4.96
CA VAL A 125 -5.41 17.16 6.10
C VAL A 125 -5.50 18.68 6.02
N SER A 126 -6.59 19.17 5.43
CA SER A 126 -6.92 20.57 5.59
C SER A 126 -7.01 20.79 7.09
N ASP A 127 -6.33 21.80 7.61
CA ASP A 127 -6.47 22.22 9.01
C ASP A 127 -7.93 22.55 9.40
N ASP A 128 -8.88 22.49 8.45
CA ASP A 128 -10.33 22.52 8.62
C ASP A 128 -10.99 21.16 8.93
N ALA A 129 -10.29 20.22 9.58
CA ALA A 129 -10.99 19.11 10.22
C ALA A 129 -11.84 19.67 11.38
N PRO A 130 -13.17 19.52 11.38
CA PRO A 130 -14.00 20.06 12.46
C PRO A 130 -13.60 19.39 13.78
N ASP A 131 -13.41 20.23 14.80
CA ASP A 131 -13.03 19.85 16.16
C ASP A 131 -13.86 18.62 16.62
N PRO A 132 -13.22 17.53 17.08
CA PRO A 132 -13.93 16.35 17.59
C PRO A 132 -14.94 16.66 18.71
N ASP A 133 -14.87 17.83 19.36
CA ASP A 133 -15.87 18.30 20.32
C ASP A 133 -17.17 18.83 19.70
N GLU A 134 -17.21 19.23 18.41
CA GLU A 134 -18.46 19.60 17.74
C GLU A 134 -19.34 18.39 17.41
N LEU A 135 -18.73 17.25 17.07
CA LEU A 135 -19.44 16.01 16.75
C LEU A 135 -20.12 15.37 17.97
N ARG A 136 -19.65 15.68 19.19
CA ARG A 136 -20.24 15.19 20.45
C ARG A 136 -21.51 15.93 20.86
N LYS A 137 -21.81 17.10 20.31
CA LYS A 137 -23.01 17.88 20.66
C LYS A 137 -24.28 17.50 19.87
N LYS A 138 -24.19 16.67 18.82
CA LYS A 138 -25.34 16.31 17.97
C LYS A 138 -26.08 15.00 18.30
N LYS A 139 -25.81 14.36 19.44
CA LYS A 139 -26.65 13.24 19.93
C LYS A 139 -27.46 13.62 21.16
N LYS A 140 -28.67 14.12 20.94
CA LYS A 140 -29.80 13.90 21.88
C LYS A 140 -30.94 13.25 21.09
N PRO A 141 -31.47 12.09 21.53
CA PRO A 141 -32.66 11.52 20.93
C PRO A 141 -33.88 12.34 21.38
N PRO A 142 -34.89 12.57 20.54
CA PRO A 142 -36.17 13.02 21.04
C PRO A 142 -36.86 11.85 21.75
N VAL A 143 -36.87 11.91 23.08
CA VAL A 143 -37.85 11.23 23.92
C VAL A 143 -39.18 11.94 23.72
N THR A 144 -40.20 11.23 23.24
CA THR A 144 -41.59 11.62 23.47
C THR A 144 -42.34 10.40 24.02
N ILE A 145 -42.72 10.49 25.29
CA ILE A 145 -43.64 9.56 25.97
C ILE A 145 -44.96 10.29 26.18
N GLY A 146 -46.08 9.58 25.93
CA GLY A 146 -47.42 9.86 26.44
C GLY A 146 -48.45 10.08 25.33
N THR A 147 -49.65 9.49 25.31
CA THR A 147 -50.35 8.59 26.25
C THR A 147 -51.56 7.99 25.49
N ALA A 148 -52.02 6.81 25.91
CA ALA A 148 -53.11 6.04 25.30
C ALA A 148 -54.52 6.69 25.42
N SER A 149 -55.47 6.32 24.54
CA SER A 149 -56.79 5.72 24.93
C SER A 149 -57.82 5.61 23.77
N THR A 150 -58.35 4.38 23.61
CA THR A 150 -59.74 3.94 23.28
C THR A 150 -60.43 4.15 21.91
N GLY A 151 -60.89 3.01 21.33
CA GLY A 151 -62.28 2.84 20.85
C GLY A 151 -62.46 2.55 19.35
N LYS A 152 -62.36 1.28 18.91
CA LYS A 152 -63.42 0.33 18.46
C LYS A 152 -63.98 0.55 17.02
N PRO A 153 -64.23 -0.53 16.25
CA PRO A 153 -64.60 -0.46 14.83
C PRO A 153 -66.13 -0.48 14.63
N ALA A 154 -66.55 -0.06 13.44
CA ALA A 154 -67.80 -0.45 12.79
C ALA A 154 -67.52 -0.64 11.30
#